data_AF-A0A1C6I8B7-F1
#
_entry.id   AF-A0A1C6I8B7-F1
#
_cell.length_a   1.000
_cell.length_b   1.000
_cell.length_c   1.000
_cell.angle_alpha   90.00
_cell.angle_beta   90.00
_cell.angle_gamma   90.00
#
_symmetry.space_group_name_H-M   'P 1'
#
loop_
_entity.id
_entity.type
_entity.pdbx_description
1 polymer ?
#
loop_
_entity_poly.entity_id
_entity_poly.type
_entity_poly.pdbx_seq_one_letter_code
_entity_poly.pdbx_strand_id
1 'polypeptide(L)' 'MIYMSNETRAFLRENLPDSLQATDVNDILIPLDAWIFVHGMGPEPECELNDAGVRAQAAYDDLYYSND' A
#
# COMPACT_ATOMS: atom_id res chain seq x y z
N MET A 1 -4.33 16.85 -4.23
CA MET A 1 -4.02 15.82 -5.25
C MET A 1 -3.02 14.90 -4.62
N ILE A 2 -3.28 13.60 -4.61
CA ILE A 2 -2.41 12.64 -3.92
C ILE A 2 -1.18 12.38 -4.79
N TYR A 3 -0.01 12.66 -4.24
CA TYR A 3 1.28 12.40 -4.85
C TYR A 3 1.67 10.94 -4.61
N MET A 4 2.13 10.28 -5.65
CA MET A 4 2.64 8.90 -5.58
C MET A 4 3.51 8.63 -6.80
N SER A 5 4.46 7.73 -6.64
CA SER A 5 5.26 7.17 -7.72
C SER A 5 4.41 6.38 -8.72
N ASN A 6 5.00 6.09 -9.88
CA ASN A 6 4.33 5.26 -10.89
C ASN A 6 4.19 3.81 -10.41
N GLU A 7 5.16 3.34 -9.62
CA GLU A 7 5.21 2.02 -9.00
C GLU A 7 4.07 1.86 -8.00
N THR A 8 3.87 2.83 -7.10
CA THR A 8 2.73 2.87 -6.19
C THR A 8 1.41 2.91 -6.94
N ARG A 9 1.30 3.76 -7.97
CA ARG A 9 0.09 3.84 -8.80
C ARG A 9 -0.21 2.51 -9.50
N ALA A 10 0.81 1.80 -9.97
CA ALA A 10 0.65 0.49 -10.58
C ALA A 10 0.20 -0.56 -9.55
N PHE A 11 0.82 -0.56 -8.37
CA PHE A 11 0.44 -1.44 -7.27
C PHE A 11 -1.03 -1.24 -6.86
N LEU A 12 -1.46 0.02 -6.67
CA LEU A 12 -2.85 0.35 -6.36
C LEU A 12 -3.79 -0.09 -7.47
N ARG A 13 -3.44 0.10 -8.74
CA ARG A 13 -4.28 -0.36 -9.87
C ARG A 13 -4.53 -1.86 -9.86
N GLU A 14 -3.53 -2.64 -9.46
CA GLU A 14 -3.59 -4.11 -9.43
C GLU A 14 -4.36 -4.62 -8.21
N ASN A 15 -4.18 -4.00 -7.05
CA ASN A 15 -4.60 -4.58 -5.76
C ASN A 15 -5.72 -3.80 -5.06
N LEU A 16 -5.80 -2.48 -5.25
CA LEU A 16 -6.72 -1.57 -4.58
C LEU A 16 -7.23 -0.48 -5.56
N PRO A 17 -7.87 -0.86 -6.69
CA PRO A 17 -8.18 0.07 -7.77
C PRO A 17 -9.12 1.20 -7.33
N ASP A 18 -9.99 0.96 -6.34
CA ASP A 18 -10.89 1.96 -5.79
C ASP A 18 -10.14 3.11 -5.10
N SER A 19 -8.97 2.84 -4.52
CA SER A 19 -8.12 3.86 -3.90
C SER A 19 -7.55 4.86 -4.89
N LEU A 20 -7.57 4.58 -6.20
CA LEU A 20 -7.15 5.55 -7.23
C LEU A 20 -8.15 6.71 -7.39
N GLN A 21 -9.37 6.58 -6.87
CA GLN A 21 -10.39 7.64 -6.87
C GLN A 21 -10.38 8.47 -5.57
N ALA A 22 -9.54 8.11 -4.61
CA ALA A 22 -9.45 8.80 -3.33
C ALA A 22 -9.01 10.26 -3.49
N THR A 23 -9.61 11.13 -2.68
CA THR A 23 -9.22 12.54 -2.58
C THR A 23 -8.43 12.84 -1.31
N ASP A 24 -8.54 11.97 -0.30
CA ASP A 24 -7.77 11.98 0.95
C ASP A 24 -6.74 10.84 0.91
N VAL A 25 -5.51 11.10 1.38
CA VAL A 25 -4.46 10.06 1.41
C VAL A 25 -4.82 8.94 2.40
N ASN A 26 -5.56 9.24 3.46
CA ASN A 26 -5.98 8.25 4.45
C ASN A 26 -6.96 7.22 3.86
N ASP A 27 -7.76 7.62 2.86
CA ASP A 27 -8.64 6.72 2.11
C ASP A 27 -7.85 5.70 1.25
N ILE A 28 -6.53 5.88 1.12
CA ILE A 28 -5.60 4.93 0.49
C ILE A 28 -4.80 4.17 1.55
N LEU A 29 -4.26 4.86 2.55
CA LEU A 29 -3.38 4.27 3.57
C LEU A 29 -4.12 3.20 4.40
N ILE A 30 -5.37 3.43 4.78
CA ILE A 30 -6.14 2.48 5.59
C ILE A 30 -6.38 1.15 4.85
N PRO A 31 -6.92 1.14 3.60
CA PRO A 31 -7.03 -0.09 2.82
C PRO A 31 -5.68 -0.77 2.54
N LEU A 32 -4.61 0.01 2.35
CA LEU A 32 -3.28 -0.53 2.06
C LEU A 32 -2.66 -1.22 3.28
N ASP A 33 -2.78 -0.65 4.47
CA ASP A 33 -2.37 -1.29 5.73
C ASP A 33 -3.13 -2.60 5.97
N ALA A 34 -4.46 -2.58 5.78
CA ALA A 34 -5.27 -3.79 5.85
C ALA A 34 -4.84 -4.85 4.82
N TRP A 35 -4.47 -4.42 3.61
CA TRP A 35 -3.96 -5.33 2.57
C TRP A 35 -2.63 -5.96 2.97
N ILE A 36 -1.70 -5.18 3.55
CA ILE A 36 -0.41 -5.67 4.08
C ILE A 36 -0.66 -6.75 5.14
N PHE A 37 -1.58 -6.50 6.07
CA PHE A 37 -1.91 -7.46 7.12
C PHE A 37 -2.45 -8.80 6.56
N VAL A 38 -3.31 -8.74 5.54
CA VAL A 38 -3.97 -9.94 4.99
C VAL A 38 -3.10 -10.71 3.98
N HIS A 39 -2.33 -9.99 3.15
CA HIS A 39 -1.62 -10.56 2.00
C HIS A 39 -0.11 -10.42 2.06
N GLY A 40 0.38 -9.44 2.83
CA GLY A 40 1.79 -9.10 2.91
C GLY A 40 2.58 -9.88 3.95
N MET A 41 1.91 -10.57 4.87
CA MET A 41 2.58 -11.33 5.93
C MET A 41 3.08 -12.70 5.41
N GLY A 42 4.29 -13.05 5.79
CA GLY A 42 4.87 -14.37 5.63
C GLY A 42 4.24 -15.40 6.57
N PRO A 43 4.55 -16.69 6.40
CA PRO A 43 4.08 -17.72 7.31
C PRO A 43 4.63 -17.51 8.73
N GLU A 44 3.85 -17.95 9.72
CA GLU A 44 4.28 -18.06 11.11
C GLU A 44 5.43 -19.08 11.25
N PRO A 45 6.37 -18.90 12.21
CA PRO A 45 6.37 -17.91 13.29
C PRO A 45 7.08 -16.59 12.97
N GLU A 46 7.75 -16.47 11.81
CA GLU A 46 8.59 -15.31 11.53
C GLU A 46 7.78 -14.02 11.36
N CYS A 47 6.53 -14.11 10.86
CA CYS A 47 5.63 -12.96 10.68
C CYS A 47 6.30 -11.75 9.96
N GLU A 48 7.28 -12.02 9.10
CA GLU A 48 7.95 -10.99 8.31
C GLU A 48 7.14 -10.66 7.06
N LEU A 49 7.41 -9.53 6.42
CA LEU A 49 6.80 -9.22 5.13
C LEU A 49 7.31 -10.19 4.06
N ASN A 50 6.39 -10.82 3.33
CA ASN A 50 6.70 -11.53 2.09
C ASN A 50 6.95 -10.52 0.95
N ASP A 51 7.33 -11.00 -0.24
CA ASP A 51 7.61 -10.14 -1.40
C ASP A 51 6.46 -9.16 -1.74
N ALA A 52 5.22 -9.61 -1.58
CA ALA A 52 4.04 -8.80 -1.82
C ALA A 52 3.87 -7.73 -0.73
N GLY A 53 4.13 -8.11 0.53
CA GLY A 53 4.17 -7.21 1.68
C GLY A 53 5.23 -6.13 1.57
N VAL A 54 6.44 -6.47 1.11
CA VAL A 54 7.52 -5.49 0.88
C VAL A 54 7.10 -4.46 -0.16
N ARG A 55 6.46 -4.89 -1.26
CA ARG A 55 5.95 -3.98 -2.29
C ARG A 55 4.81 -3.09 -1.76
N ALA A 56 3.92 -3.65 -0.96
CA ALA A 56 2.82 -2.91 -0.37
C ALA A 56 3.29 -1.89 0.68
N GLN A 57 4.27 -2.27 1.51
CA GLN A 57 4.92 -1.35 2.46
C GLN A 57 5.64 -0.22 1.73
N ALA A 58 6.36 -0.51 0.64
CA ALA A 58 7.00 0.52 -0.17
C ALA A 58 5.98 1.51 -0.76
N ALA A 59 4.82 1.02 -1.21
CA ALA A 59 3.72 1.86 -1.66
C ALA A 59 3.12 2.71 -0.53
N TYR A 60 3.00 2.14 0.68
CA TYR A 60 2.53 2.84 1.87
C TYR A 60 3.47 3.99 2.24
N ASP A 61 4.77 3.71 2.32
CA ASP A 61 5.79 4.70 2.65
C ASP A 61 5.83 5.84 1.63
N ASP A 62 5.76 5.51 0.32
CA ASP A 62 5.70 6.50 -0.76
C ASP A 62 4.50 7.45 -0.60
N LEU A 63 3.31 6.92 -0.29
CA LEU A 63 2.11 7.72 -0.04
C LEU A 63 2.23 8.57 1.23
N TYR A 64 2.69 7.97 2.32
CA TYR A 64 2.77 8.62 3.62
C TYR A 64 3.76 9.79 3.58
N TYR A 65 4.99 9.57 3.09
CA TYR A 65 6.02 10.61 3.08
C TYR A 65 5.85 11.66 1.98
N SER A 66 5.08 11.38 0.93
CA SER A 66 4.84 12.34 -0.17
C SER A 66 3.63 13.25 0.05
N ASN A 67 2.81 13.01 1.08
CA ASN A 67 1.53 13.71 1.30
C ASN A 67 1.30 14.15 2.76
N ASP A 68 2.37 14.24 3.55
CA ASP A 68 2.37 14.80 4.91
C ASP A 68 2.17 16.34 4.90
#